data_AF-A0A673JAQ9-F1
#
_entry.id   AF-A0A673JAQ9-F1
#
_cell.length_a   1.000
_cell.length_b   1.000
_cell.length_c   1.000
_cell.angle_alpha   90.00
_cell.angle_beta   90.00
_cell.angle_gamma   90.00
#
_symmetry.space_group_name_H-M   'P 1'
#
loop_
_entity.id
_entity.type
_entity.pdbx_description
1 polymer ?
#
loop_
_entity_poly.entity_id
_entity_poly.type
_entity_poly.pdbx_seq_one_letter_code
_entity_poly.pdbx_strand_id
1 'polypeptide(L)'
;LLHKTLQFYKNSHPGTNVTVLDMFDRSASLQPLWKQVEGFTEAIYPIMQNAADGVHLICYSQGGLVCRGILSTLPDHNVHSFISLSSPQAGQYGDTEYLKYLFPQFVKSNLYHVCYTAVGQKISICNYWNDPHHRDMYINSSDYLALLDNEKANPNSTAWKQNFLRIKKLVLIGGADDGVITPWQSSQFGFYDENETVVEMKNQKVSIISFSRLCVCLCVYVYIYIYIYSGVKKCWPSS
;
A
#
# COMPACT_ATOMS: atom_id res chain seq x y z
N LEU A 1 -11.74 -14.39 5.38
CA LEU A 1 -11.97 -12.93 5.51
C LEU A 1 -12.90 -12.43 4.43
N LEU A 2 -12.54 -12.58 3.16
CA LEU A 2 -13.26 -12.08 1.99
C LEU A 2 -14.77 -12.42 1.97
N HIS A 3 -15.17 -13.68 2.20
CA HIS A 3 -16.59 -14.07 2.24
C HIS A 3 -17.41 -13.33 3.31
N LYS A 4 -16.85 -13.13 4.51
CA LYS A 4 -17.53 -12.40 5.60
C LYS A 4 -17.68 -10.92 5.24
N THR A 5 -16.64 -10.33 4.63
CA THR A 5 -16.68 -8.94 4.15
C THR A 5 -17.74 -8.76 3.06
N LEU A 6 -17.79 -9.67 2.07
CA LEU A 6 -18.81 -9.62 1.02
C LEU A 6 -20.23 -9.77 1.57
N GLN A 7 -20.43 -10.66 2.53
CA GLN A 7 -21.73 -10.84 3.17
C GLN A 7 -22.16 -9.59 3.93
N PHE A 8 -21.26 -8.97 4.69
CA PHE A 8 -21.52 -7.69 5.35
C PHE A 8 -21.93 -6.61 4.34
N TYR A 9 -21.19 -6.46 3.23
CA TYR A 9 -21.51 -5.46 2.20
C TYR A 9 -22.88 -5.70 1.56
N LYS A 10 -23.18 -6.94 1.19
CA LYS A 10 -24.48 -7.29 0.58
C LYS A 10 -25.65 -7.02 1.52
N ASN A 11 -25.45 -7.21 2.83
CA ASN A 11 -26.47 -6.96 3.84
C ASN A 11 -26.65 -5.46 4.15
N SER A 12 -25.56 -4.71 4.27
CA SER A 12 -25.60 -3.29 4.62
C SER A 12 -25.88 -2.36 3.43
N HIS A 13 -25.54 -2.78 2.20
CA HIS A 13 -25.73 -2.00 0.98
C HIS A 13 -26.37 -2.87 -0.14
N PRO A 14 -27.64 -3.26 0.00
CA PRO A 14 -28.33 -4.07 -1.01
C PRO A 14 -28.28 -3.41 -2.40
N GLY A 15 -28.03 -4.21 -3.44
CA GLY A 15 -27.97 -3.73 -4.83
C GLY A 15 -26.63 -3.14 -5.27
N THR A 16 -25.66 -2.99 -4.37
CA THR A 16 -24.30 -2.57 -4.76
C THR A 16 -23.61 -3.70 -5.54
N ASN A 17 -23.11 -3.39 -6.74
CA ASN A 17 -22.31 -4.33 -7.50
C ASN A 17 -20.91 -4.44 -6.85
N VAL A 18 -20.59 -5.61 -6.30
CA VAL A 18 -19.30 -5.87 -5.65
C VAL A 18 -18.56 -6.94 -6.45
N THR A 19 -17.41 -6.55 -6.99
CA THR A 19 -16.50 -7.47 -7.68
C THR A 19 -15.30 -7.76 -6.78
N VAL A 20 -15.00 -9.04 -6.57
CA VAL A 20 -13.71 -9.46 -6.01
C VAL A 20 -12.87 -10.01 -7.13
N LEU A 21 -11.63 -9.55 -7.19
CA LEU A 21 -10.64 -9.99 -8.16
C LEU A 21 -9.81 -11.10 -7.52
N ASP A 22 -10.02 -12.33 -7.99
CA ASP A 22 -9.26 -13.53 -7.61
C ASP A 22 -8.03 -13.62 -8.52
N MET A 23 -7.03 -12.80 -8.21
CA MET A 23 -5.80 -12.69 -8.98
C MET A 23 -4.62 -12.62 -8.03
N PHE A 24 -3.48 -13.18 -8.47
CA PHE A 24 -2.25 -13.24 -7.68
C PHE A 24 -2.44 -13.94 -6.32
N ASP A 25 -3.26 -14.99 -6.26
CA ASP A 25 -3.50 -15.73 -5.02
C ASP A 25 -2.31 -16.60 -4.59
N ARG A 26 -2.25 -16.87 -3.27
CA ARG A 26 -1.23 -17.73 -2.64
C ARG A 26 0.18 -17.27 -3.01
N SER A 27 1.01 -18.15 -3.59
CA SER A 27 2.38 -17.82 -3.97
C SER A 27 2.47 -16.75 -5.05
N ALA A 28 1.42 -16.55 -5.85
CA ALA A 28 1.42 -15.51 -6.86
C ALA A 28 1.37 -14.10 -6.25
N SER A 29 1.00 -13.95 -4.97
CA SER A 29 1.07 -12.67 -4.26
C SER A 29 2.51 -12.23 -3.98
N LEU A 30 3.49 -13.13 -4.19
CA LEU A 30 4.92 -12.82 -4.08
C LEU A 30 5.50 -12.27 -5.38
N GLN A 31 4.74 -12.25 -6.48
CA GLN A 31 5.17 -11.63 -7.74
C GLN A 31 5.40 -10.11 -7.56
N PRO A 32 6.31 -9.48 -8.34
CA PRO A 32 6.63 -8.06 -8.22
C PRO A 32 5.40 -7.18 -8.21
N LEU A 33 5.38 -6.13 -7.39
CA LEU A 33 4.19 -5.27 -7.25
C LEU A 33 3.82 -4.57 -8.55
N TRP A 34 4.77 -4.19 -9.40
CA TRP A 34 4.44 -3.63 -10.73
C TRP A 34 3.71 -4.61 -11.64
N LYS A 35 4.07 -5.90 -11.58
CA LYS A 35 3.34 -6.95 -12.31
C LYS A 35 1.91 -7.12 -11.78
N GLN A 36 1.73 -6.98 -10.47
CA GLN A 36 0.39 -6.96 -9.87
C GLN A 36 -0.41 -5.72 -10.30
N VAL A 37 0.22 -4.53 -10.30
CA VAL A 37 -0.40 -3.27 -10.77
C VAL A 37 -0.89 -3.42 -12.21
N GLU A 38 -0.06 -3.95 -13.11
CA GLU A 38 -0.44 -4.20 -14.51
C GLU A 38 -1.65 -5.14 -14.61
N GLY A 39 -1.57 -6.33 -14.01
CA GLY A 39 -2.64 -7.32 -14.09
C GLY A 39 -3.96 -6.84 -13.47
N PHE A 40 -3.91 -6.19 -12.30
CA PHE A 40 -5.11 -5.63 -11.70
C PHE A 40 -5.64 -4.42 -12.49
N THR A 41 -4.78 -3.62 -13.12
CA THR A 41 -5.22 -2.52 -14.02
C THR A 41 -6.04 -3.07 -15.17
N GLU A 42 -5.55 -4.11 -15.86
CA GLU A 42 -6.27 -4.76 -16.95
C GLU A 42 -7.65 -5.27 -16.53
N ALA A 43 -7.74 -5.86 -15.33
CA ALA A 43 -8.99 -6.41 -14.81
C ALA A 43 -10.01 -5.32 -14.39
N ILE A 44 -9.54 -4.22 -13.76
CA ILE A 44 -10.46 -3.17 -13.26
C ILE A 44 -10.84 -2.14 -14.30
N TYR A 45 -10.01 -1.93 -15.34
CA TYR A 45 -10.27 -0.93 -16.36
C TYR A 45 -11.66 -1.06 -17.01
N PRO A 46 -12.12 -2.24 -17.49
CA PRO A 46 -13.47 -2.36 -18.04
C PRO A 46 -14.57 -2.13 -16.99
N ILE A 47 -14.32 -2.44 -15.71
CA ILE A 47 -15.28 -2.17 -14.62
C ILE A 47 -15.43 -0.67 -14.42
N MET A 48 -14.30 0.06 -14.42
CA MET A 48 -14.28 1.52 -14.33
C MET A 48 -15.01 2.17 -15.51
N GLN A 49 -14.74 1.74 -16.75
CA GLN A 49 -15.38 2.30 -17.94
C GLN A 49 -16.91 2.10 -17.96
N ASN A 50 -17.41 1.02 -17.35
CA ASN A 50 -18.84 0.75 -17.26
C ASN A 50 -19.54 1.41 -16.04
N ALA A 51 -18.78 2.03 -15.13
CA ALA A 51 -19.31 2.66 -13.93
C ALA A 51 -19.40 4.19 -14.13
N ALA A 52 -20.56 4.67 -14.60
CA ALA A 52 -20.79 6.09 -14.88
C ALA A 52 -20.49 7.02 -13.68
N ASP A 53 -20.88 6.58 -12.47
CA ASP A 53 -20.68 7.34 -11.22
C ASP A 53 -19.32 7.06 -10.54
N GLY A 54 -18.45 6.29 -11.20
CA GLY A 54 -17.18 5.86 -10.66
C GLY A 54 -17.27 4.63 -9.75
N VAL A 55 -16.11 4.23 -9.22
CA VAL A 55 -15.98 3.02 -8.39
C VAL A 55 -15.37 3.33 -7.02
N HIS A 56 -15.47 2.36 -6.12
CA HIS A 56 -14.73 2.36 -4.85
C HIS A 56 -13.75 1.19 -4.84
N LEU A 57 -12.52 1.45 -4.41
CA LEU A 57 -11.51 0.42 -4.23
C LEU A 57 -11.33 0.14 -2.74
N ILE A 58 -11.43 -1.13 -2.34
CA ILE A 58 -11.12 -1.60 -1.00
C ILE A 58 -9.93 -2.54 -1.12
N CYS A 59 -8.79 -2.13 -0.56
CA CYS A 59 -7.53 -2.78 -0.81
C CYS A 59 -6.87 -3.14 0.52
N TYR A 60 -6.73 -4.44 0.76
CA TYR A 60 -6.28 -4.98 2.03
C TYR A 60 -4.78 -5.29 2.02
N SER A 61 -4.08 -4.94 3.09
CA SER A 61 -2.67 -5.32 3.28
C SER A 61 -1.79 -4.85 2.10
N GLN A 62 -0.97 -5.73 1.52
CA GLN A 62 -0.18 -5.45 0.32
C GLN A 62 -1.03 -4.87 -0.83
N GLY A 63 -2.29 -5.28 -0.96
CA GLY A 63 -3.19 -4.77 -1.99
C GLY A 63 -3.39 -3.26 -1.94
N GLY A 64 -3.24 -2.61 -0.77
CA GLY A 64 -3.30 -1.15 -0.69
C GLY A 64 -2.14 -0.45 -1.40
N LEU A 65 -0.95 -1.06 -1.44
CA LEU A 65 0.15 -0.55 -2.25
C LEU A 65 -0.16 -0.75 -3.74
N VAL A 66 -0.63 -1.93 -4.14
CA VAL A 66 -1.04 -2.22 -5.52
C VAL A 66 -2.07 -1.20 -6.01
N CYS A 67 -3.15 -0.98 -5.26
CA CYS A 67 -4.15 0.03 -5.61
C CYS A 67 -3.56 1.45 -5.69
N ARG A 68 -2.67 1.82 -4.78
CA ARG A 68 -1.98 3.11 -4.84
C ARG A 68 -1.13 3.23 -6.11
N GLY A 69 -0.42 2.17 -6.50
CA GLY A 69 0.29 2.08 -7.77
C GLY A 69 -0.63 2.31 -8.96
N ILE A 70 -1.77 1.61 -9.03
CA ILE A 70 -2.74 1.77 -10.11
C ILE A 70 -3.27 3.22 -10.18
N LEU A 71 -3.68 3.78 -9.04
CA LEU A 71 -4.18 5.15 -8.96
C LEU A 71 -3.13 6.19 -9.35
N SER A 72 -1.85 5.90 -9.13
CA SER A 72 -0.75 6.74 -9.58
C SER A 72 -0.47 6.56 -11.08
N THR A 73 -0.55 5.36 -11.65
CA THR A 73 -0.13 5.13 -13.04
C THR A 73 -1.25 5.22 -14.07
N LEU A 74 -2.53 5.13 -13.67
CA LEU A 74 -3.68 5.13 -14.58
C LEU A 74 -4.30 6.54 -14.69
N PRO A 75 -4.07 7.30 -15.78
CA PRO A 75 -4.42 8.72 -15.84
C PRO A 75 -5.92 9.04 -15.92
N ASP A 76 -6.73 8.10 -16.37
CA ASP A 76 -8.16 8.27 -16.65
C ASP A 76 -9.06 7.51 -15.67
N HIS A 77 -8.52 7.02 -14.55
CA HIS A 77 -9.33 6.31 -13.56
C HIS A 77 -10.47 7.19 -13.00
N ASN A 78 -11.59 6.56 -12.65
CA ASN A 78 -12.78 7.19 -12.06
C ASN A 78 -13.05 6.73 -10.61
N VAL A 79 -12.00 6.28 -9.91
CA VAL A 79 -12.10 5.90 -8.49
C VAL A 79 -12.52 7.08 -7.64
N HIS A 80 -13.65 6.95 -6.96
CA HIS A 80 -14.16 7.95 -6.03
C HIS A 80 -13.53 7.79 -4.63
N SER A 81 -13.58 6.58 -4.07
CA SER A 81 -13.09 6.29 -2.71
C SER A 81 -12.01 5.22 -2.80
N PHE A 82 -10.82 5.51 -2.28
CA PHE A 82 -9.78 4.54 -2.05
C PHE A 82 -9.71 4.21 -0.56
N ILE A 83 -10.09 2.98 -0.21
CA ILE A 83 -10.09 2.45 1.15
C ILE A 83 -8.88 1.52 1.30
N SER A 84 -7.84 2.03 1.96
CA SER A 84 -6.64 1.30 2.32
C SER A 84 -6.84 0.61 3.68
N LEU A 85 -7.05 -0.71 3.64
CA LEU A 85 -7.36 -1.52 4.81
C LEU A 85 -6.10 -2.21 5.35
N SER A 86 -5.50 -1.60 6.39
CA SER A 86 -4.28 -2.06 7.07
C SER A 86 -3.13 -2.41 6.11
N SER A 87 -2.78 -1.44 5.26
CA SER A 87 -1.77 -1.59 4.20
C SER A 87 -0.44 -0.97 4.63
N PRO A 88 0.73 -1.51 4.27
CA PRO A 88 2.02 -0.89 4.58
C PRO A 88 2.28 0.32 3.67
N GLN A 89 1.52 1.40 3.81
CA GLN A 89 1.57 2.55 2.88
C GLN A 89 2.92 3.25 2.88
N ALA A 90 3.62 3.34 4.01
CA ALA A 90 5.01 3.82 4.11
C ALA A 90 6.05 2.68 4.16
N GLY A 91 5.64 1.45 3.82
CA GLY A 91 6.52 0.26 3.81
C GLY A 91 6.43 -0.61 5.05
N GLN A 92 7.32 -1.58 5.12
CA GLN A 92 7.40 -2.57 6.20
C GLN A 92 8.85 -2.66 6.70
N TYR A 93 8.99 -2.69 8.03
CA TYR A 93 10.25 -2.99 8.71
C TYR A 93 9.97 -3.61 10.09
N GLY A 94 9.95 -4.94 10.18
CA GLY A 94 9.70 -5.63 11.45
C GLY A 94 9.76 -7.15 11.37
N ASP A 95 10.15 -7.78 12.48
CA ASP A 95 10.17 -9.22 12.65
C ASP A 95 8.77 -9.74 12.93
N THR A 96 8.11 -10.26 11.89
CA THR A 96 6.76 -10.82 11.98
C THR A 96 6.80 -12.33 11.77
N GLU A 97 5.78 -13.05 12.26
CA GLU A 97 5.65 -14.49 11.97
C GLU A 97 5.61 -14.76 10.46
N TYR A 98 4.96 -13.89 9.70
CA TYR A 98 4.93 -13.94 8.25
C TYR A 98 6.32 -13.80 7.63
N LEU A 99 7.12 -12.84 8.12
CA LEU A 99 8.47 -12.63 7.62
C LEU A 99 9.36 -13.84 7.94
N LYS A 100 9.26 -14.39 9.16
CA LYS A 100 9.99 -15.60 9.56
C LYS A 100 9.61 -16.82 8.72
N TYR A 101 8.35 -16.94 8.31
CA TYR A 101 7.90 -18.01 7.43
C TYR A 101 8.57 -17.94 6.05
N LEU A 102 8.70 -16.74 5.47
CA LEU A 102 9.29 -16.56 4.14
C LEU A 102 10.81 -16.46 4.12
N PHE A 103 11.39 -15.92 5.19
CA PHE A 103 12.82 -15.68 5.33
C PHE A 103 13.31 -16.23 6.68
N PRO A 104 13.27 -17.56 6.88
CA PRO A 104 13.50 -18.17 8.20
C PRO A 104 14.90 -17.94 8.78
N GLN A 105 15.88 -17.60 7.94
CA GLN A 105 17.26 -17.35 8.34
C GLN A 105 17.56 -15.86 8.56
N PHE A 106 16.60 -14.96 8.33
CA PHE A 106 16.82 -13.52 8.40
C PHE A 106 15.95 -12.88 9.49
N VAL A 107 16.58 -12.01 10.27
CA VAL A 107 15.90 -11.00 11.09
C VAL A 107 15.73 -9.72 10.26
N LYS A 108 14.84 -8.82 10.69
CA LYS A 108 14.53 -7.56 10.00
C LYS A 108 15.80 -6.81 9.57
N SER A 109 16.79 -6.70 10.46
CA SER A 109 18.02 -5.95 10.21
C SER A 109 18.93 -6.56 9.14
N ASN A 110 18.69 -7.80 8.71
CA ASN A 110 19.50 -8.49 7.70
C ASN A 110 18.75 -8.66 6.36
N LEU A 111 17.46 -8.34 6.32
CA LEU A 111 16.65 -8.57 5.13
C LEU A 111 17.08 -7.66 3.96
N TYR A 112 17.71 -6.53 4.24
CA TYR A 112 18.26 -5.63 3.23
C TYR A 112 19.28 -6.34 2.30
N HIS A 113 20.04 -7.32 2.80
CA HIS A 113 20.98 -8.12 1.99
C HIS A 113 20.28 -8.93 0.89
N VAL A 114 19.02 -9.28 1.11
CA VAL A 114 18.19 -9.96 0.12
C VAL A 114 17.41 -8.94 -0.68
N CYS A 115 16.66 -8.06 -0.01
CA CYS A 115 15.70 -7.17 -0.64
C CYS A 115 16.33 -6.08 -1.50
N TYR A 116 17.51 -5.56 -1.14
CA TYR A 116 18.19 -4.52 -1.92
C TYR A 116 19.17 -5.13 -2.94
N THR A 117 18.67 -6.14 -3.66
CA THR A 117 19.34 -6.76 -4.80
C THR A 117 18.37 -6.86 -5.97
N ALA A 118 18.88 -6.94 -7.20
CA ALA A 118 18.05 -7.08 -8.40
C ALA A 118 17.17 -8.35 -8.39
N VAL A 119 17.60 -9.41 -7.68
CA VAL A 119 16.80 -10.63 -7.51
C VAL A 119 15.76 -10.45 -6.41
N GLY A 120 16.14 -9.81 -5.29
CA GLY A 120 15.23 -9.51 -4.18
C GLY A 120 14.04 -8.65 -4.61
N GLN A 121 14.28 -7.64 -5.46
CA GLN A 121 13.22 -6.80 -6.03
C GLN A 121 12.24 -7.56 -6.94
N LYS A 122 12.48 -8.84 -7.26
CA LYS A 122 11.48 -9.69 -7.90
C LYS A 122 10.46 -10.30 -6.93
N ILE A 123 10.60 -10.04 -5.63
CA ILE A 123 9.73 -10.52 -4.56
C ILE A 123 8.90 -9.34 -4.01
N SER A 124 7.59 -9.47 -3.98
CA SER A 124 6.66 -8.37 -3.62
C SER A 124 6.99 -7.69 -2.29
N ILE A 125 7.38 -8.45 -1.27
CA ILE A 125 7.69 -7.91 0.07
C ILE A 125 8.91 -6.99 0.01
N CYS A 126 9.90 -7.33 -0.78
CA CYS A 126 11.11 -6.52 -0.94
C CYS A 126 10.85 -5.21 -1.70
N ASN A 127 9.76 -5.13 -2.48
CA ASN A 127 9.36 -3.91 -3.17
C ASN A 127 8.89 -2.80 -2.20
N TYR A 128 8.53 -3.15 -0.95
CA TYR A 128 8.15 -2.20 0.09
C TYR A 128 8.86 -2.43 1.42
N TRP A 129 9.97 -3.18 1.40
CA TRP A 129 10.86 -3.25 2.55
C TRP A 129 11.55 -1.89 2.72
N ASN A 130 11.22 -1.18 3.81
CA ASN A 130 11.69 0.18 4.05
C ASN A 130 12.59 0.19 5.28
N ASP A 131 13.87 -0.11 5.09
CA ASP A 131 14.87 -0.15 6.15
C ASP A 131 15.29 1.29 6.52
N PRO A 132 15.04 1.75 7.77
CA PRO A 132 15.43 3.08 8.20
C PRO A 132 16.95 3.23 8.39
N HIS A 133 17.69 2.13 8.53
CA HIS A 133 19.14 2.12 8.78
C HIS A 133 19.98 2.04 7.51
N HIS A 134 19.37 1.62 6.40
CA HIS A 134 20.03 1.48 5.10
C HIS A 134 19.35 2.31 4.01
N ARG A 135 19.10 3.60 4.32
CA ARG A 135 18.36 4.53 3.44
C ARG A 135 18.93 4.62 2.02
N ASP A 136 20.25 4.75 1.87
CA ASP A 136 20.88 4.86 0.55
C ASP A 136 20.67 3.59 -0.29
N MET A 137 20.75 2.41 0.33
CA MET A 137 20.48 1.15 -0.36
C MET A 137 19.01 1.04 -0.75
N TYR A 138 18.09 1.43 0.15
CA TYR A 138 16.67 1.49 -0.14
C TYR A 138 16.35 2.42 -1.32
N ILE A 139 16.82 3.67 -1.29
CA ILE A 139 16.53 4.66 -2.35
C ILE A 139 17.08 4.17 -3.70
N ASN A 140 18.27 3.58 -3.71
CA ASN A 140 18.89 3.12 -4.95
C ASN A 140 18.27 1.82 -5.48
N SER A 141 17.87 0.91 -4.60
CA SER A 141 17.47 -0.46 -4.99
C SER A 141 15.96 -0.70 -5.00
N SER A 142 15.15 0.10 -4.30
CA SER A 142 13.70 -0.10 -4.28
C SER A 142 13.08 0.25 -5.63
N ASP A 143 12.56 -0.78 -6.31
CA ASP A 143 11.95 -0.65 -7.63
C ASP A 143 10.48 -0.26 -7.55
N TYR A 144 9.90 -0.10 -6.37
CA TYR A 144 8.49 0.23 -6.20
C TYR A 144 8.26 1.34 -5.20
N LEU A 145 8.44 1.09 -3.89
CA LEU A 145 8.02 2.05 -2.87
C LEU A 145 8.77 3.38 -2.98
N ALA A 146 10.10 3.35 -3.14
CA ALA A 146 10.89 4.58 -3.27
C ALA A 146 10.53 5.37 -4.54
N LEU A 147 10.15 4.69 -5.63
CA LEU A 147 9.69 5.33 -6.87
C LEU A 147 8.28 5.92 -6.72
N LEU A 148 7.37 5.18 -6.09
CA LEU A 148 5.98 5.56 -5.88
C LEU A 148 5.85 6.72 -4.89
N ASP A 149 6.72 6.75 -3.88
CA ASP A 149 6.82 7.84 -2.89
C ASP A 149 7.72 8.99 -3.39
N ASN A 150 8.28 8.86 -4.60
CA ASN A 150 9.17 9.81 -5.26
C ASN A 150 10.34 10.25 -4.34
N GLU A 151 10.88 9.28 -3.60
CA GLU A 151 12.18 9.35 -2.92
C GLU A 151 13.32 9.05 -3.90
N LYS A 152 13.07 8.17 -4.87
CA LYS A 152 13.92 7.92 -6.03
C LYS A 152 13.41 8.77 -7.21
N ALA A 153 14.34 9.45 -7.90
CA ALA A 153 13.99 10.31 -9.02
C ALA A 153 13.18 9.55 -10.09
N ASN A 154 12.03 10.11 -10.46
CA ASN A 154 11.11 9.54 -11.43
C ASN A 154 10.60 10.64 -12.37
N PRO A 155 10.83 10.54 -13.70
CA PRO A 155 10.35 11.53 -14.66
C PRO A 155 8.82 11.64 -14.69
N ASN A 156 8.10 10.58 -14.31
CA ASN A 156 6.64 10.53 -14.30
C ASN A 156 6.03 10.99 -12.96
N SER A 157 6.84 11.36 -11.96
CA SER A 157 6.38 11.73 -10.61
C SER A 157 5.27 12.79 -10.60
N THR A 158 5.37 13.79 -11.48
CA THR A 158 4.34 14.84 -11.60
C THR A 158 3.03 14.27 -12.13
N ALA A 159 3.06 13.46 -13.19
CA ALA A 159 1.86 12.82 -13.73
C ALA A 159 1.24 11.86 -12.72
N TRP A 160 2.07 11.05 -12.04
CA TRP A 160 1.60 10.09 -11.04
C TRP A 160 0.88 10.74 -9.87
N LYS A 161 1.41 11.88 -9.44
CA LYS A 161 0.75 12.72 -8.46
C LYS A 161 -0.60 13.24 -8.95
N GLN A 162 -0.68 13.77 -10.17
CA GLN A 162 -1.94 14.29 -10.71
C GLN A 162 -3.00 13.19 -10.85
N ASN A 163 -2.59 11.99 -11.28
CA ASN A 163 -3.46 10.83 -11.36
C ASN A 163 -4.00 10.46 -9.98
N PHE A 164 -3.12 10.29 -8.99
CA PHE A 164 -3.55 9.91 -7.64
C PHE A 164 -4.50 10.95 -7.01
N LEU A 165 -4.30 12.25 -7.28
CA LEU A 165 -5.16 13.33 -6.80
C LEU A 165 -6.58 13.34 -7.41
N ARG A 166 -6.89 12.47 -8.38
CA ARG A 166 -8.24 12.34 -8.97
C ARG A 166 -9.24 11.71 -8.00
N ILE A 167 -8.78 10.91 -7.04
CA ILE A 167 -9.65 10.32 -6.02
C ILE A 167 -10.36 11.42 -5.21
N LYS A 168 -11.55 11.14 -4.68
CA LYS A 168 -12.29 12.09 -3.84
C LYS A 168 -12.09 11.85 -2.36
N LYS A 169 -11.94 10.58 -1.99
CA LYS A 169 -11.78 10.14 -0.59
C LYS A 169 -10.64 9.14 -0.47
N LEU A 170 -9.75 9.40 0.47
CA LEU A 170 -8.73 8.46 0.94
C LEU A 170 -9.10 8.02 2.35
N VAL A 171 -9.41 6.73 2.52
CA VAL A 171 -9.75 6.14 3.81
C VAL A 171 -8.60 5.25 4.26
N LEU A 172 -7.95 5.60 5.36
CA LEU A 172 -6.79 4.91 5.93
C LEU A 172 -7.24 4.19 7.20
N ILE A 173 -7.23 2.86 7.18
CA ILE A 173 -7.67 2.03 8.29
C ILE A 173 -6.48 1.24 8.82
N GLY A 174 -6.27 1.23 10.13
CA GLY A 174 -5.23 0.44 10.78
C GLY A 174 -5.40 0.39 12.30
N GLY A 175 -4.48 -0.25 13.01
CA GLY A 175 -4.58 -0.40 14.46
C GLY A 175 -3.34 -1.02 15.08
N ALA A 176 -3.10 -0.72 16.35
CA ALA A 176 -1.93 -1.20 17.09
C ALA A 176 -1.90 -2.72 17.25
N ASP A 177 -3.07 -3.36 17.28
CA ASP A 177 -3.21 -4.80 17.47
C ASP A 177 -3.10 -5.61 16.16
N ASP A 178 -2.81 -4.98 15.01
CA ASP A 178 -2.69 -5.65 13.71
C ASP A 178 -1.67 -6.81 13.75
N GLY A 179 -0.53 -6.60 14.41
CA GLY A 179 0.46 -7.65 14.69
C GLY A 179 1.30 -8.10 13.49
N VAL A 180 1.11 -7.52 12.30
CA VAL A 180 1.90 -7.84 11.09
C VAL A 180 2.48 -6.59 10.43
N ILE A 181 1.70 -5.52 10.25
CA ILE A 181 2.23 -4.26 9.74
C ILE A 181 3.13 -3.62 10.80
N THR A 182 4.39 -3.35 10.44
CA THR A 182 5.38 -2.82 11.38
C THR A 182 6.17 -1.70 10.72
N PRO A 183 6.11 -0.46 11.26
CA PRO A 183 5.21 -0.03 12.34
C PRO A 183 3.74 -0.02 11.85
N TRP A 184 2.77 -0.28 12.73
CA TRP A 184 1.35 -0.32 12.34
C TRP A 184 0.86 1.03 11.78
N GLN A 185 1.48 2.13 12.20
CA GLN A 185 1.27 3.49 11.69
C GLN A 185 1.60 3.62 10.20
N SER A 186 2.31 2.65 9.61
CA SER A 186 2.48 2.59 8.16
C SER A 186 1.15 2.48 7.42
N SER A 187 0.08 2.02 8.05
CA SER A 187 -1.30 2.10 7.52
C SER A 187 -1.78 3.52 7.25
N GLN A 188 -1.15 4.50 7.89
CA GLN A 188 -1.49 5.92 7.87
C GLN A 188 -0.31 6.77 7.40
N PHE A 189 0.59 6.17 6.62
CA PHE A 189 1.84 6.79 6.16
C PHE A 189 2.80 7.23 7.28
N GLY A 190 2.63 6.78 8.52
CA GLY A 190 3.61 6.94 9.59
C GLY A 190 4.71 5.88 9.50
N PHE A 191 5.97 6.21 9.83
CA PHE A 191 7.09 5.29 9.67
C PHE A 191 8.25 5.62 10.61
N TYR A 192 9.21 4.70 10.72
CA TYR A 192 10.40 4.86 11.55
C TYR A 192 11.35 5.95 11.04
N ASP A 193 11.94 6.70 11.97
CA ASP A 193 13.18 7.42 11.74
C ASP A 193 14.41 6.50 11.93
N GLU A 194 15.62 7.09 11.83
CA GLU A 194 16.91 6.41 11.99
C GLU A 194 17.07 5.74 13.38
N ASN A 195 16.31 6.17 14.39
CA ASN A 195 16.34 5.61 15.74
C ASN A 195 15.18 4.62 16.00
N GLU A 196 14.47 4.19 14.96
CA GLU A 196 13.24 3.40 15.05
C GLU A 196 12.13 4.06 15.91
N THR A 197 12.14 5.40 16.00
CA THR A 197 11.03 6.16 16.57
C THR A 197 9.99 6.41 15.48
N VAL A 198 8.72 6.15 15.79
CA VAL A 198 7.65 6.35 14.80
C VAL A 198 7.39 7.84 14.59
N VAL A 199 7.56 8.29 13.35
CA VAL A 199 7.27 9.63 12.87
C VAL A 199 5.96 9.62 12.09
N GLU A 200 5.00 10.43 12.55
CA GLU A 200 3.72 10.60 11.90
C GLU A 200 3.87 11.16 10.48
N MET A 201 2.89 10.86 9.61
CA MET A 201 2.86 11.28 8.20
C MET A 201 3.20 12.76 7.98
N LYS A 202 2.74 13.67 8.85
CA LYS A 202 2.96 15.12 8.68
C LYS A 202 4.41 15.56 8.91
N ASN A 203 5.18 14.77 9.64
CA ASN A 203 6.51 15.11 10.13
C ASN A 203 7.64 14.40 9.38
N GLN A 204 7.34 13.59 8.36
CA GLN A 204 8.36 12.87 7.60
C GLN A 204 9.08 13.77 6.58
N LYS A 205 10.33 13.47 6.24
CA LYS A 205 11.02 14.18 5.15
C LYS A 205 10.32 13.97 3.79
N VAL A 206 9.71 12.79 3.60
CA VAL A 206 8.83 12.48 2.47
C VAL A 206 7.62 13.44 2.42
N SER A 207 7.16 13.91 3.59
CA SER A 207 6.13 14.95 3.73
C SER A 207 6.66 16.38 3.65
N ILE A 208 7.92 16.60 3.26
CA ILE A 208 8.45 17.96 2.95
C ILE A 208 8.80 18.15 1.45
N ILE A 209 9.17 17.10 0.70
CA ILE A 209 9.65 17.29 -0.70
C ILE A 209 8.90 16.49 -1.78
N SER A 210 8.21 15.39 -1.47
CA SER A 210 7.61 14.54 -2.51
C SER A 210 6.10 14.33 -2.35
N PHE A 211 5.65 14.08 -1.12
CA PHE A 211 4.25 14.02 -0.71
C PHE A 211 3.84 15.20 0.20
N SER A 212 4.70 16.21 0.36
CA SER A 212 4.42 17.41 1.17
C SER A 212 3.32 18.29 0.61
N ARG A 213 3.39 18.50 -0.70
CA ARG A 213 2.28 18.92 -1.54
C ARG A 213 1.37 17.75 -1.87
N LEU A 214 1.21 16.77 -0.99
CA LEU A 214 0.15 15.77 -1.02
C LEU A 214 -0.49 15.68 0.37
N CYS A 215 0.17 15.86 1.52
CA CYS A 215 -0.56 16.07 2.77
C CYS A 215 -1.19 17.47 2.81
N VAL A 216 -0.52 18.50 2.29
CA VAL A 216 -1.11 19.85 2.11
C VAL A 216 -2.05 19.87 0.89
N CYS A 217 -1.77 19.10 -0.16
CA CYS A 217 -2.57 19.14 -1.41
C CYS A 217 -3.73 18.13 -1.40
N LEU A 218 -3.57 16.90 -0.89
CA LEU A 218 -4.70 16.01 -0.58
C LEU A 218 -5.66 16.74 0.35
N CYS A 219 -5.23 17.34 1.47
CA CYS A 219 -6.16 18.07 2.32
C CYS A 219 -6.90 19.23 1.61
N VAL A 220 -6.41 19.70 0.45
CA VAL A 220 -7.08 20.70 -0.40
C VAL A 220 -7.97 20.07 -1.49
N TYR A 221 -7.65 18.88 -2.00
CA TYR A 221 -8.31 18.27 -3.16
C TYR A 221 -9.03 16.93 -2.87
N VAL A 222 -8.70 16.26 -1.76
CA VAL A 222 -9.09 14.89 -1.39
C VAL A 222 -9.38 14.82 0.12
N TYR A 223 -10.55 14.31 0.48
CA TYR A 223 -10.88 14.09 1.90
C TYR A 223 -10.13 12.87 2.44
N ILE A 224 -9.25 13.08 3.42
CA ILE A 224 -8.55 12.01 4.13
C ILE A 224 -9.34 11.65 5.40
N TYR A 225 -9.70 10.39 5.55
CA TYR A 225 -10.31 9.83 6.76
C TYR A 225 -9.36 8.80 7.36
N ILE A 226 -9.05 8.96 8.64
CA ILE A 226 -8.19 8.04 9.39
C ILE A 226 -9.06 7.33 10.43
N TYR A 227 -9.08 6.00 10.36
CA TYR A 227 -9.77 5.16 11.33
C TYR A 227 -8.77 4.23 12.03
N ILE A 228 -8.72 4.35 13.36
CA ILE A 228 -7.91 3.48 14.23
C ILE A 228 -8.83 2.52 14.96
N TYR A 229 -8.60 1.22 14.80
CA TYR A 229 -9.34 0.19 15.51
C TYR A 229 -8.39 -0.59 16.43
N SER A 230 -8.68 -0.60 17.73
CA SER A 230 -8.04 -1.52 18.68
C SER A 230 -8.77 -2.87 18.68
N GLY A 231 -8.08 -3.92 19.12
CA GLY A 231 -8.59 -5.29 19.23
C GLY A 231 -8.71 -6.05 17.91
N VAL A 232 -8.31 -5.47 16.77
CA VAL A 232 -8.37 -6.11 15.46
C VAL A 232 -6.99 -6.62 15.07
N LYS A 233 -6.82 -7.95 15.12
CA LYS A 233 -5.61 -8.62 14.64
C LYS A 233 -5.67 -8.86 13.14
N LYS A 234 -4.52 -8.80 12.47
CA LYS A 234 -4.40 -9.24 11.09
C LYS A 234 -4.48 -10.75 11.04
N CYS A 235 -5.49 -11.28 10.35
CA CYS A 235 -5.63 -12.72 10.16
C CYS A 235 -4.63 -13.20 9.10
N TRP A 236 -3.63 -13.98 9.52
CA TRP A 236 -2.89 -14.85 8.62
C TRP A 236 -3.74 -16.09 8.33
N PRO A 237 -3.85 -16.58 7.07
CA PRO A 237 -4.38 -17.91 6.86
C PRO A 237 -3.39 -18.90 7.50
N SER A 238 -3.75 -19.41 8.69
CA SER A 238 -3.18 -20.66 9.19
C SER A 238 -3.37 -21.70 8.08
N SER A 239 -2.25 -22.28 7.64
CA SER A 239 -2.16 -23.41 6.71
C SER A 239 -3.27 -24.44 6.91
#